data_AF-A0A3D4MID1-F1
#
_entry.id   AF-A0A3D4MID1-F1
#
_cell.length_a   1.000
_cell.length_b   1.000
_cell.length_c   1.000
_cell.angle_alpha   90.00
_cell.angle_beta   90.00
_cell.angle_gamma   90.00
#
_symmetry.space_group_name_H-M   'P 1'
#
loop_
_entity.id
_entity.type
_entity.pdbx_description
1 polymer ?
#
loop_
_entity_poly.entity_id
_entity_poly.type
_entity_poly.pdbx_seq_one_letter_code
_entity_poly.pdbx_strand_id
1 'polypeptide(L)'
;MKKILIFLSIIFIAFSISKKTNATTLGLVDTNGSNLNIRQEASINSKILGKIPDNTYVEILDNKDNFFYISYNNIKGYSHKDYIKSLTSIQMVTTDNLNLRKAKSTSASIILTIPKGSILTVFNNVGSWSYVSYDGKYGYVANAYLKDSGTYLNVPSYKQYDSRWKDTKITSSKTIHQIGCLTTAMAMSESYRLNKTIYPNEMVKKLCYTTSGDMYWPSNYKTSTTGSYLSVINTNLKNKKTTIIGVKNSTSTHFVIVYGFSGQASSLSSYKIHDPGSSTRTTLADLFKAYPTYMKIAYYS
;
A
#
# COMPACT_ATOMS: atom_id res chain seq x y z
N MET A 1 -30.81 55.66 -22.63
CA MET A 1 -30.57 54.76 -21.47
C MET A 1 -29.88 53.50 -21.99
N LYS A 2 -28.58 53.35 -21.75
CA LYS A 2 -27.76 52.24 -22.28
C LYS A 2 -28.02 50.97 -21.45
N LYS A 3 -28.46 49.90 -22.12
CA LYS A 3 -28.60 48.56 -21.51
C LYS A 3 -27.20 47.96 -21.33
N ILE A 4 -26.79 47.70 -20.08
CA ILE A 4 -25.57 46.96 -19.75
C ILE A 4 -25.93 45.48 -19.70
N LEU A 5 -25.34 44.70 -20.61
CA LEU A 5 -25.42 43.24 -20.64
C LEU A 5 -24.28 42.69 -19.77
N ILE A 6 -24.59 42.03 -18.67
CA ILE A 6 -23.59 41.36 -17.81
C ILE A 6 -23.41 39.93 -18.34
N PHE A 7 -22.27 39.66 -18.97
CA PHE A 7 -21.84 38.31 -19.31
C PHE A 7 -21.30 37.63 -18.04
N LEU A 8 -22.05 36.67 -17.50
CA LEU A 8 -21.55 35.76 -16.47
C LEU A 8 -20.60 34.75 -17.13
N SER A 9 -19.29 34.93 -16.96
CA SER A 9 -18.29 33.97 -17.42
C SER A 9 -18.34 32.70 -16.56
N ILE A 10 -18.91 31.63 -17.11
CA ILE A 10 -18.81 30.29 -16.53
C ILE A 10 -17.35 29.84 -16.69
N ILE A 11 -16.59 29.90 -15.60
CA ILE A 11 -15.25 29.30 -15.51
C ILE A 11 -15.44 27.78 -15.58
N PHE A 12 -15.24 27.22 -16.77
CA PHE A 12 -15.07 25.79 -16.96
C PHE A 12 -13.73 25.38 -16.31
N ILE A 13 -13.78 24.93 -15.06
CA ILE A 13 -12.65 24.22 -14.44
C ILE A 13 -12.56 22.88 -15.17
N ALA A 14 -11.69 22.82 -16.18
CA ALA A 14 -11.32 21.57 -16.83
C ALA A 14 -10.66 20.68 -15.76
N PHE A 15 -11.45 19.77 -15.19
CA PHE A 15 -10.92 18.69 -14.38
C PHE A 15 -10.04 17.85 -15.30
N SER A 16 -8.72 18.03 -15.20
CA SER A 16 -7.76 17.24 -15.97
C SER A 16 -8.00 15.78 -15.65
N ILE A 17 -8.55 15.04 -16.62
CA ILE A 17 -8.64 13.59 -16.57
C ILE A 17 -7.20 13.10 -16.54
N SER A 18 -6.71 12.74 -15.35
CA SER A 18 -5.39 12.13 -15.19
C SER A 18 -5.40 10.84 -16.00
N LYS A 19 -4.71 10.86 -17.15
CA LYS A 19 -4.45 9.68 -17.96
C LYS A 19 -3.82 8.64 -17.03
N LYS A 20 -4.46 7.47 -16.92
CA LYS A 20 -3.93 6.35 -16.13
C LYS A 20 -2.65 5.87 -16.83
N THR A 21 -1.52 6.49 -16.50
CA THR A 21 -0.21 6.04 -16.94
C THR A 21 0.06 4.71 -16.27
N ASN A 22 0.31 3.68 -17.07
CA ASN A 22 0.85 2.42 -16.54
C ASN A 22 2.08 2.77 -15.71
N ALA A 23 2.19 2.19 -14.51
CA ALA A 23 3.31 2.45 -13.63
C ALA A 23 4.61 2.10 -14.36
N THR A 24 5.50 3.08 -14.53
CA THR A 24 6.79 2.88 -15.16
C THR A 24 7.59 1.88 -14.34
N THR A 25 8.05 0.81 -14.99
CA THR A 25 9.00 -0.14 -14.38
C THR A 25 10.40 0.38 -14.63
N LEU A 26 11.20 0.56 -13.58
CA LEU A 26 12.63 0.88 -13.72
C LEU A 26 13.49 -0.36 -13.54
N GLY A 27 14.59 -0.41 -14.27
CA GLY A 27 15.69 -1.34 -14.07
C GLY A 27 16.96 -0.59 -13.66
N LEU A 28 17.79 -1.22 -12.82
CA LEU A 28 19.17 -0.80 -12.57
C LEU A 28 20.11 -1.69 -13.38
N VAL A 29 20.95 -1.07 -14.21
CA VAL A 29 22.02 -1.80 -14.90
C VAL A 29 23.07 -2.25 -13.89
N ASP A 30 23.38 -3.55 -13.93
CA ASP A 30 24.37 -4.21 -13.09
C ASP A 30 25.27 -5.08 -13.99
N THR A 31 26.37 -4.48 -14.41
CA THR A 31 27.35 -5.07 -15.35
C THR A 31 28.75 -5.13 -14.74
N ASN A 32 28.87 -4.88 -13.43
CA ASN A 32 30.14 -4.87 -12.69
C ASN A 32 31.22 -3.99 -13.37
N GLY A 33 30.84 -2.75 -13.70
CA GLY A 33 31.72 -1.73 -14.29
C GLY A 33 31.75 -1.67 -15.83
N SER A 34 31.14 -2.62 -16.53
CA SER A 34 31.11 -2.61 -18.02
C SER A 34 29.91 -1.85 -18.60
N ASN A 35 29.96 -1.48 -19.89
CA ASN A 35 28.79 -0.91 -20.57
C ASN A 35 27.84 -2.01 -21.08
N LEU A 36 26.52 -1.82 -20.91
CA LEU A 36 25.49 -2.69 -21.47
C LEU A 36 25.02 -2.20 -22.85
N ASN A 37 24.89 -3.09 -23.83
CA ASN A 37 24.42 -2.71 -25.16
C ASN A 37 22.89 -2.56 -25.23
N ILE A 38 22.43 -1.58 -26.01
CA ILE A 38 21.06 -1.45 -26.51
C ILE A 38 21.08 -1.92 -27.95
N ARG A 39 20.23 -2.88 -28.31
CA ARG A 39 20.20 -3.51 -29.64
C ARG A 39 18.89 -3.26 -30.37
N GLN A 40 18.91 -3.32 -31.69
CA GLN A 40 17.72 -3.08 -32.51
C GLN A 40 16.67 -4.18 -32.35
N GLU A 41 17.12 -5.43 -32.26
CA GLU A 41 16.27 -6.62 -32.05
C GLU A 41 16.68 -7.37 -30.78
N ALA A 42 15.79 -8.24 -30.28
CA ALA A 42 16.02 -9.12 -29.12
C ALA A 42 16.99 -10.27 -29.45
N SER A 43 18.23 -9.93 -29.85
CA SER A 43 19.27 -10.88 -30.23
C SER A 43 20.66 -10.28 -30.01
N ILE A 44 21.60 -11.09 -29.50
CA ILE A 44 23.00 -10.69 -29.29
C ILE A 44 23.77 -10.39 -30.59
N ASN A 45 23.25 -10.85 -31.73
CA ASN A 45 23.84 -10.62 -33.05
C ASN A 45 23.23 -9.39 -33.74
N SER A 46 22.20 -8.76 -33.14
CA SER A 46 21.55 -7.59 -33.71
C SER A 46 22.42 -6.33 -33.59
N LYS A 47 22.19 -5.38 -34.51
CA LYS A 47 22.83 -4.06 -34.54
C LYS A 47 22.73 -3.37 -33.19
N ILE A 48 23.86 -2.86 -32.71
CA ILE A 48 23.94 -2.05 -31.49
C ILE A 48 23.49 -0.62 -31.82
N LEU A 49 22.48 -0.13 -31.10
CA LEU A 49 21.93 1.23 -31.20
C LEU A 49 22.57 2.19 -30.19
N GLY A 50 23.07 1.68 -29.07
CA GLY A 50 23.66 2.48 -28.01
C GLY A 50 24.27 1.64 -26.90
N LYS A 51 24.83 2.32 -25.90
CA LYS A 51 25.42 1.72 -24.70
C LYS A 51 24.93 2.43 -23.45
N ILE A 52 24.70 1.66 -22.40
CA ILE A 52 24.26 2.12 -21.08
C ILE A 52 25.41 1.87 -20.10
N PRO A 53 25.91 2.90 -19.39
CA PRO A 53 26.89 2.69 -18.33
C PRO A 53 26.36 1.82 -17.20
N ASP A 54 27.25 1.12 -16.51
CA ASP A 54 26.93 0.43 -15.27
C ASP A 54 26.30 1.38 -14.23
N ASN A 55 25.51 0.84 -13.29
CA ASN A 55 24.81 1.59 -12.24
C ASN A 55 23.86 2.69 -12.75
N THR A 56 23.41 2.57 -14.00
CA THR A 56 22.46 3.51 -14.62
C THR A 56 21.04 2.96 -14.54
N TYR A 57 20.06 3.85 -14.33
CA TYR A 57 18.65 3.49 -14.37
C TYR A 57 18.10 3.58 -15.79
N VAL A 58 17.29 2.59 -16.16
CA VAL A 58 16.58 2.54 -17.46
C VAL A 58 15.10 2.29 -17.25
N GLU A 59 14.26 2.80 -18.14
CA GLU A 59 12.84 2.44 -18.15
C GLU A 59 12.66 1.12 -18.90
N ILE A 60 12.01 0.15 -18.26
CA ILE A 60 11.64 -1.13 -18.87
C ILE A 60 10.23 -0.98 -19.44
N LEU A 61 10.15 -1.08 -20.77
CA LEU A 61 8.91 -0.88 -21.53
C LEU A 61 8.23 -2.20 -21.88
N ASP A 62 9.01 -3.24 -22.16
CA ASP A 62 8.48 -4.57 -22.48
C ASP A 62 9.51 -5.68 -22.20
N ASN A 63 9.07 -6.93 -22.28
CA ASN A 63 9.83 -8.14 -22.03
C ASN A 63 9.70 -9.09 -23.22
N LYS A 64 10.82 -9.48 -23.82
CA LYS A 64 10.84 -10.46 -24.92
C LYS A 64 12.01 -11.43 -24.74
N ASP A 65 11.71 -12.71 -24.58
CA ASP A 65 12.70 -13.77 -24.38
C ASP A 65 13.71 -13.42 -23.27
N ASN A 66 15.00 -13.35 -23.60
CA ASN A 66 16.08 -12.98 -22.68
C ASN A 66 16.41 -11.48 -22.67
N PHE A 67 15.54 -10.64 -23.25
CA PHE A 67 15.76 -9.20 -23.38
C PHE A 67 14.62 -8.38 -22.76
N PHE A 68 14.98 -7.25 -22.17
CA PHE A 68 14.04 -6.16 -21.92
C PHE A 68 14.08 -5.20 -23.11
N TYR A 69 12.91 -4.75 -23.57
CA TYR A 69 12.82 -3.55 -24.39
C TYR A 69 12.84 -2.34 -23.45
N ILE A 70 13.85 -1.50 -23.57
CA ILE A 70 14.13 -0.40 -22.64
C ILE A 70 14.14 0.96 -23.33
N SER A 71 14.07 2.02 -22.54
CA SER A 71 14.34 3.40 -22.94
C SER A 71 15.46 3.99 -22.09
N TYR A 72 16.49 4.54 -22.75
CA TYR A 72 17.60 5.24 -22.12
C TYR A 72 18.11 6.37 -23.02
N ASN A 73 18.19 7.60 -22.50
CA ASN A 73 18.62 8.80 -23.24
C ASN A 73 17.97 8.94 -24.63
N ASN A 74 16.64 8.76 -24.69
CA ASN A 74 15.83 8.79 -25.92
C ASN A 74 16.11 7.66 -26.93
N ILE A 75 17.01 6.72 -26.62
CA ILE A 75 17.22 5.50 -27.39
C ILE A 75 16.30 4.42 -26.83
N LYS A 76 15.52 3.79 -27.71
CA LYS A 76 14.72 2.60 -27.38
C LYS A 76 15.26 1.38 -28.12
N GLY A 77 15.35 0.26 -27.42
CA GLY A 77 15.86 -1.00 -27.99
C GLY A 77 15.95 -2.10 -26.95
N TYR A 78 16.55 -3.22 -27.32
CA TYR A 78 16.64 -4.42 -26.50
C TYR A 78 17.97 -4.53 -25.76
N SER A 79 17.91 -4.80 -24.46
CA SER A 79 19.08 -5.08 -23.61
C SER A 79 18.86 -6.38 -22.84
N HIS A 80 19.93 -7.14 -22.61
CA HIS A 80 19.82 -8.48 -22.02
C HIS A 80 19.40 -8.40 -20.55
N LYS A 81 18.47 -9.27 -20.13
CA LYS A 81 17.83 -9.23 -18.79
C LYS A 81 18.81 -9.47 -17.64
N ASP A 82 19.79 -10.35 -17.84
CA ASP A 82 20.75 -10.73 -16.79
C ASP A 82 21.55 -9.54 -16.23
N TYR A 83 21.64 -8.44 -16.98
CA TYR A 83 22.38 -7.24 -16.58
C TYR A 83 21.47 -6.09 -16.14
N ILE A 84 20.18 -6.35 -15.96
CA ILE A 84 19.21 -5.34 -15.55
C ILE A 84 18.40 -5.89 -14.38
N LYS A 85 18.63 -5.33 -13.20
CA LYS A 85 17.83 -5.62 -12.02
C LYS A 85 16.55 -4.81 -12.04
N SER A 86 15.41 -5.47 -12.31
CA SER A 86 14.09 -4.86 -12.17
C SER A 86 13.85 -4.38 -10.75
N LEU A 87 13.37 -3.15 -10.61
CA LEU A 87 13.11 -2.51 -9.33
C LEU A 87 11.62 -2.52 -9.00
N THR A 88 11.33 -2.65 -7.71
CA THR A 88 9.99 -2.35 -7.18
C THR A 88 9.95 -0.89 -6.74
N SER A 89 8.76 -0.31 -6.74
CA SER A 89 8.59 1.09 -6.32
C SER A 89 7.58 1.22 -5.19
N ILE A 90 7.81 2.22 -4.34
CA ILE A 90 6.93 2.59 -3.23
C ILE A 90 6.64 4.10 -3.29
N GLN A 91 5.46 4.50 -2.83
CA GLN A 91 5.09 5.91 -2.74
C GLN A 91 5.44 6.44 -1.35
N MET A 92 6.17 7.55 -1.30
CA MET A 92 6.58 8.22 -0.06
C MET A 92 6.08 9.67 -0.08
N VAL A 93 6.02 10.30 1.09
CA VAL A 93 5.67 11.72 1.25
C VAL A 93 6.89 12.49 1.73
N THR A 94 7.09 13.69 1.19
CA THR A 94 8.10 14.62 1.70
C THR A 94 7.67 15.21 3.04
N THR A 95 8.58 15.20 4.03
CA THR A 95 8.32 15.82 5.34
C THR A 95 8.67 17.31 5.39
N ASP A 96 9.44 17.77 4.40
CA ASP A 96 9.83 19.17 4.17
C ASP A 96 10.01 19.44 2.67
N ASN A 97 10.30 20.69 2.29
CA ASN A 97 10.75 21.05 0.95
C ASN A 97 12.06 20.30 0.65
N LEU A 98 12.05 19.45 -0.37
CA LEU A 98 13.08 18.46 -0.61
C LEU A 98 13.68 18.62 -2.00
N ASN A 99 14.98 18.86 -2.07
CA ASN A 99 15.69 18.98 -3.34
C ASN A 99 15.84 17.62 -4.04
N LEU A 100 15.37 17.54 -5.28
CA LEU A 100 15.66 16.47 -6.22
C LEU A 100 16.99 16.79 -6.91
N ARG A 101 17.99 15.93 -6.78
CA ARG A 101 19.36 16.18 -7.24
C ARG A 101 19.79 15.20 -8.33
N LYS A 102 20.76 15.60 -9.16
CA LYS A 102 21.31 14.73 -10.22
C LYS A 102 22.13 13.54 -9.69
N ALA A 103 22.68 13.64 -8.48
CA ALA A 103 23.47 12.57 -7.87
C ALA A 103 23.24 12.50 -6.35
N LYS A 104 23.66 11.37 -5.75
CA LYS A 104 23.61 11.08 -4.31
C LYS A 104 24.60 11.90 -3.48
N SER A 105 24.54 13.22 -3.59
CA SER A 105 25.40 14.18 -2.87
C SER A 105 24.66 15.50 -2.61
N THR A 106 24.96 16.14 -1.47
CA THR A 106 24.43 17.48 -1.13
C THR A 106 25.01 18.59 -2.01
N SER A 107 26.17 18.38 -2.62
CA SER A 107 26.81 19.30 -3.58
C SER A 107 26.34 19.11 -5.02
N ALA A 108 25.59 18.05 -5.33
CA ALA A 108 25.10 17.79 -6.68
C ALA A 108 24.06 18.83 -7.12
N SER A 109 24.05 19.17 -8.41
CA SER A 109 23.09 20.12 -8.98
C SER A 109 21.65 19.72 -8.67
N ILE A 110 20.85 20.72 -8.32
CA ILE A 110 19.41 20.60 -8.05
C ILE A 110 18.67 20.58 -9.39
N ILE A 111 17.78 19.62 -9.57
CA ILE A 111 16.86 19.51 -10.72
C ILE A 111 15.62 20.36 -10.43
N LEU A 112 15.03 20.17 -9.25
CA LEU A 112 13.93 20.99 -8.71
C LEU A 112 13.84 20.81 -7.19
N THR A 113 12.97 21.59 -6.55
CA THR A 113 12.57 21.42 -5.16
C THR A 113 11.16 20.85 -5.12
N ILE A 114 11.00 19.71 -4.46
CA ILE A 114 9.72 19.03 -4.23
C ILE A 114 9.07 19.66 -2.99
N PRO A 115 7.85 20.22 -3.08
CA PRO A 115 7.18 20.83 -1.94
C PRO A 115 6.94 19.84 -0.79
N LYS A 116 6.95 20.31 0.46
CA LYS A 116 6.53 19.55 1.64
C LYS A 116 5.14 18.93 1.44
N GLY A 117 4.97 17.69 1.89
CA GLY A 117 3.70 16.96 1.80
C GLY A 117 3.42 16.37 0.41
N SER A 118 4.32 16.56 -0.56
CA SER A 118 4.20 15.97 -1.88
C SER A 118 4.42 14.46 -1.83
N ILE A 119 3.64 13.73 -2.64
CA ILE A 119 3.84 12.31 -2.87
C ILE A 119 4.85 12.13 -4.02
N LEU A 120 5.81 11.23 -3.84
CA LEU A 120 6.80 10.84 -4.84
C LEU A 120 7.00 9.33 -4.89
N THR A 121 7.54 8.84 -6.00
CA THR A 121 7.81 7.41 -6.18
C THR A 121 9.28 7.13 -5.89
N VAL A 122 9.57 6.25 -4.93
CA VAL A 122 10.92 5.74 -4.65
C VAL A 122 11.12 4.40 -5.34
N PHE A 123 12.23 4.24 -6.06
CA PHE A 123 12.57 3.00 -6.79
C PHE A 123 13.77 2.25 -6.21
N ASN A 124 14.72 2.97 -5.64
CA ASN A 124 15.90 2.36 -5.06
C ASN A 124 16.42 3.17 -3.89
N ASN A 125 16.84 2.49 -2.83
CA ASN A 125 17.46 3.09 -1.66
C ASN A 125 18.95 2.76 -1.67
N VAL A 126 19.79 3.79 -1.62
CA VAL A 126 21.25 3.66 -1.65
C VAL A 126 21.84 4.50 -0.52
N GLY A 127 22.04 3.85 0.64
CA GLY A 127 22.54 4.52 1.85
C GLY A 127 21.58 5.60 2.34
N SER A 128 22.06 6.83 2.50
CA SER A 128 21.25 7.98 2.95
C SER A 128 20.41 8.64 1.83
N TRP A 129 20.46 8.10 0.61
CA TRP A 129 19.78 8.64 -0.55
C TRP A 129 18.81 7.64 -1.16
N SER A 130 17.77 8.15 -1.83
CA SER A 130 16.86 7.35 -2.63
C SER A 130 16.80 7.89 -4.04
N TYR A 131 16.76 7.00 -5.03
CA TYR A 131 16.44 7.35 -6.40
C TYR A 131 14.92 7.34 -6.59
N VAL A 132 14.40 8.45 -7.10
CA VAL A 132 12.96 8.74 -7.08
C VAL A 132 12.49 9.34 -8.41
N SER A 133 11.17 9.34 -8.61
CA SER A 133 10.49 10.15 -9.61
C SER A 133 9.48 11.09 -8.96
N TYR A 134 9.49 12.34 -9.41
CA TYR A 134 8.50 13.36 -9.07
C TYR A 134 8.25 14.24 -10.30
N ASP A 135 6.97 14.43 -10.66
CA ASP A 135 6.55 15.27 -11.80
C ASP A 135 7.29 14.91 -13.11
N GLY A 136 7.39 13.60 -13.38
CA GLY A 136 8.08 13.06 -14.56
C GLY A 136 9.61 13.23 -14.56
N LYS A 137 10.21 13.82 -13.52
CA LYS A 137 11.66 13.99 -13.40
C LYS A 137 12.22 12.93 -12.45
N TYR A 138 13.39 12.40 -12.81
CA TYR A 138 14.11 11.42 -11.99
C TYR A 138 15.35 12.02 -11.36
N GLY A 139 15.71 11.53 -10.17
CA GLY A 139 16.91 11.97 -9.47
C GLY A 139 16.99 11.40 -8.06
N TYR A 140 17.87 11.98 -7.25
CA TYR A 140 18.13 11.54 -5.89
C TYR A 140 17.60 12.54 -4.87
N VAL A 141 17.03 12.02 -3.79
CA VAL A 141 16.61 12.80 -2.62
C VAL A 141 17.20 12.19 -1.34
N ALA A 142 17.39 13.01 -0.32
CA ALA A 142 17.87 12.54 0.98
C ALA A 142 16.73 11.84 1.76
N ASN A 143 17.02 10.64 2.28
CA ASN A 143 16.03 9.78 2.95
C ASN A 143 15.44 10.42 4.22
N ALA A 144 16.21 11.30 4.88
CA ALA A 144 15.80 11.99 6.09
C ALA A 144 14.50 12.82 5.92
N TYR A 145 14.15 13.18 4.69
CA TYR A 145 12.96 13.96 4.37
C TYR A 145 11.84 13.14 3.74
N LEU A 146 11.93 11.81 3.80
CA LEU A 146 10.90 10.90 3.31
C LEU A 146 10.22 10.21 4.48
N LYS A 147 8.90 10.10 4.40
CA LYS A 147 8.12 9.20 5.23
C LYS A 147 7.22 8.33 4.36
N ASP A 148 6.82 7.18 4.88
CA ASP A 148 5.82 6.35 4.22
C ASP A 148 4.54 7.18 3.95
N SER A 149 3.99 7.05 2.75
CA SER A 149 2.68 7.65 2.40
C SER A 149 1.49 6.86 2.97
N GLY A 150 1.79 5.75 3.63
CA GLY A 150 0.84 4.92 4.34
C GLY A 150 0.06 5.64 5.45
N THR A 151 -1.08 5.06 5.79
CA THR A 151 -1.91 5.45 6.94
C THR A 151 -1.89 4.33 7.96
N TYR A 152 -1.58 4.65 9.22
CA TYR A 152 -1.49 3.69 10.31
C TYR A 152 -2.23 4.21 11.53
N LEU A 153 -3.17 3.41 12.04
CA LEU A 153 -3.90 3.68 13.26
C LEU A 153 -3.24 2.93 14.42
N ASN A 154 -3.15 3.57 15.59
CA ASN A 154 -2.56 2.97 16.79
C ASN A 154 -3.57 2.02 17.47
N VAL A 155 -3.86 0.91 16.80
CA VAL A 155 -4.79 -0.12 17.25
C VAL A 155 -4.02 -1.14 18.08
N PRO A 156 -4.51 -1.55 19.27
CA PRO A 156 -3.84 -2.60 20.02
C PRO A 156 -3.91 -3.93 19.27
N SER A 157 -2.90 -4.79 19.45
CA SER A 157 -2.85 -6.12 18.82
C SER A 157 -3.12 -7.20 19.87
N TYR A 158 -4.36 -7.69 19.92
CA TYR A 158 -4.77 -8.76 20.83
C TYR A 158 -4.85 -10.11 20.12
N LYS A 159 -4.54 -11.18 20.85
CA LYS A 159 -4.63 -12.56 20.36
C LYS A 159 -5.74 -13.30 21.09
N GLN A 160 -6.58 -14.03 20.37
CA GLN A 160 -7.69 -14.78 20.98
C GLN A 160 -7.21 -15.93 21.89
N TYR A 161 -5.95 -16.34 21.74
CA TYR A 161 -5.30 -17.40 22.51
C TYR A 161 -4.44 -16.90 23.68
N ASP A 162 -4.46 -15.60 23.98
CA ASP A 162 -3.73 -15.02 25.12
C ASP A 162 -4.26 -15.56 26.46
N SER A 163 -3.36 -15.96 27.36
CA SER A 163 -3.68 -16.63 28.63
C SER A 163 -4.60 -15.80 29.54
N ARG A 164 -4.60 -14.47 29.41
CA ARG A 164 -5.42 -13.58 30.24
C ARG A 164 -6.92 -13.70 29.98
N TRP A 165 -7.33 -14.17 28.80
CA TRP A 165 -8.75 -14.19 28.43
C TRP A 165 -9.18 -15.39 27.57
N LYS A 166 -8.26 -16.21 27.07
CA LYS A 166 -8.57 -17.35 26.18
C LYS A 166 -9.68 -18.26 26.69
N ASP A 167 -9.81 -18.41 28.01
CA ASP A 167 -10.78 -19.31 28.66
C ASP A 167 -12.12 -18.63 29.00
N THR A 168 -12.27 -17.34 28.69
CA THR A 168 -13.55 -16.63 28.87
C THR A 168 -14.60 -17.21 27.92
N LYS A 169 -15.77 -17.58 28.46
CA LYS A 169 -16.88 -18.15 27.71
C LYS A 169 -17.59 -17.08 26.86
N ILE A 170 -17.82 -17.40 25.58
CA ILE A 170 -18.70 -16.65 24.67
C ILE A 170 -20.10 -17.28 24.67
N THR A 171 -20.16 -18.61 24.70
CA THR A 171 -21.40 -19.38 24.87
C THR A 171 -21.27 -20.29 26.10
N SER A 172 -22.29 -21.11 26.38
CA SER A 172 -22.21 -22.09 27.47
C SER A 172 -21.03 -23.06 27.33
N SER A 173 -20.61 -23.36 26.09
CA SER A 173 -19.62 -24.39 25.75
C SER A 173 -18.38 -23.90 24.99
N LYS A 174 -18.39 -22.67 24.44
CA LYS A 174 -17.30 -22.14 23.62
C LYS A 174 -16.62 -20.93 24.24
N THR A 175 -15.30 -20.87 24.14
CA THR A 175 -14.46 -19.79 24.69
C THR A 175 -13.93 -18.83 23.63
N ILE A 176 -13.30 -17.73 24.06
CA ILE A 176 -12.58 -16.81 23.18
C ILE A 176 -11.52 -17.54 22.36
N HIS A 177 -10.79 -18.50 22.95
CA HIS A 177 -9.78 -19.26 22.21
C HIS A 177 -10.37 -19.95 20.97
N GLN A 178 -11.56 -20.53 21.11
CA GLN A 178 -12.16 -21.40 20.10
C GLN A 178 -12.90 -20.62 19.02
N ILE A 179 -13.61 -19.55 19.38
CA ILE A 179 -14.49 -18.80 18.43
C ILE A 179 -14.38 -17.28 18.55
N GLY A 180 -13.38 -16.76 19.25
CA GLY A 180 -13.30 -15.35 19.65
C GLY A 180 -12.58 -14.41 18.68
N CYS A 181 -12.32 -14.79 17.43
CA CYS A 181 -11.62 -13.91 16.48
C CYS A 181 -12.37 -12.59 16.28
N LEU A 182 -13.69 -12.64 16.05
CA LEU A 182 -14.52 -11.45 15.89
C LEU A 182 -14.59 -10.61 17.17
N THR A 183 -14.84 -11.24 18.32
CA THR A 183 -14.85 -10.55 19.63
C THR A 183 -13.52 -9.84 19.91
N THR A 184 -12.40 -10.49 19.58
CA THR A 184 -11.06 -9.92 19.75
C THR A 184 -10.85 -8.75 18.79
N ALA A 185 -11.31 -8.85 17.53
CA ALA A 185 -11.27 -7.76 16.57
C ALA A 185 -12.14 -6.56 17.01
N MET A 186 -13.32 -6.80 17.57
CA MET A 186 -14.17 -5.77 18.17
C MET A 186 -13.50 -5.09 19.35
N ALA A 187 -12.84 -5.85 20.23
CA ALA A 187 -12.09 -5.32 21.36
C ALA A 187 -10.98 -4.36 20.91
N MET A 188 -10.23 -4.73 19.86
CA MET A 188 -9.20 -3.88 19.25
C MET A 188 -9.82 -2.61 18.63
N SER A 189 -10.89 -2.76 17.86
CA SER A 189 -11.60 -1.65 17.20
C SER A 189 -12.14 -0.63 18.20
N GLU A 190 -12.87 -1.10 19.22
CA GLU A 190 -13.45 -0.24 20.25
C GLU A 190 -12.38 0.37 21.15
N SER A 191 -11.28 -0.35 21.41
CA SER A 191 -10.19 0.20 22.20
C SER A 191 -9.59 1.45 21.54
N TYR A 192 -9.33 1.35 20.23
CA TYR A 192 -8.85 2.47 19.43
C TYR A 192 -9.89 3.59 19.35
N ARG A 193 -11.14 3.27 19.01
CA ARG A 193 -12.23 4.24 18.82
C ARG A 193 -12.49 5.09 20.06
N LEU A 194 -12.47 4.46 21.24
CA LEU A 194 -12.75 5.09 22.52
C LEU A 194 -11.50 5.60 23.24
N ASN A 195 -10.32 5.40 22.65
CA ASN A 195 -9.03 5.65 23.31
C ASN A 195 -8.96 5.06 24.73
N LYS A 196 -9.43 3.82 24.88
CA LYS A 196 -9.52 3.10 26.15
C LYS A 196 -9.11 1.65 25.96
N THR A 197 -8.34 1.09 26.88
CA THR A 197 -8.08 -0.35 26.85
C THR A 197 -9.36 -1.13 27.14
N ILE A 198 -9.80 -1.93 26.17
CA ILE A 198 -10.92 -2.87 26.32
C ILE A 198 -10.40 -4.25 25.93
N TYR A 199 -10.24 -5.14 26.91
CA TYR A 199 -9.75 -6.48 26.64
C TYR A 199 -10.84 -7.40 26.06
N PRO A 200 -10.46 -8.48 25.35
CA PRO A 200 -11.45 -9.40 24.76
C PRO A 200 -12.47 -9.96 25.74
N ASN A 201 -12.07 -10.31 26.98
CA ASN A 201 -12.98 -10.77 28.02
C ASN A 201 -13.97 -9.69 28.51
N GLU A 202 -13.57 -8.42 28.50
CA GLU A 202 -14.49 -7.31 28.80
C GLU A 202 -15.43 -7.05 27.62
N MET A 203 -14.94 -7.24 26.39
CA MET A 203 -15.73 -7.07 25.18
C MET A 203 -16.85 -8.11 25.07
N VAL A 204 -16.60 -9.36 25.49
CA VAL A 204 -17.67 -10.40 25.57
C VAL A 204 -18.90 -9.89 26.32
N LYS A 205 -18.70 -9.15 27.43
CA LYS A 205 -19.80 -8.64 28.27
C LYS A 205 -20.62 -7.53 27.61
N LYS A 206 -20.10 -6.93 26.53
CA LYS A 206 -20.71 -5.81 25.81
C LYS A 206 -21.41 -6.23 24.52
N LEU A 207 -21.24 -7.49 24.12
CA LEU A 207 -21.74 -8.02 22.85
C LEU A 207 -22.83 -9.05 23.12
N CYS A 208 -23.70 -9.25 22.13
CA CYS A 208 -24.72 -10.28 22.15
C CYS A 208 -24.35 -11.38 21.16
N TYR A 209 -24.65 -12.63 21.49
CA TYR A 209 -24.31 -13.80 20.68
C TYR A 209 -25.51 -14.71 20.49
N THR A 210 -25.55 -15.43 19.35
CA THR A 210 -26.43 -16.59 19.18
C THR A 210 -25.97 -17.74 20.08
N THR A 211 -26.82 -18.75 20.26
CA THR A 211 -26.46 -19.99 20.98
C THR A 211 -25.23 -20.68 20.37
N SER A 212 -25.05 -20.55 19.05
CA SER A 212 -23.89 -21.09 18.32
C SER A 212 -22.64 -20.21 18.40
N GLY A 213 -22.77 -19.00 18.96
CA GLY A 213 -21.65 -18.07 19.18
C GLY A 213 -21.46 -17.01 18.10
N ASP A 214 -22.38 -16.89 17.14
CA ASP A 214 -22.35 -15.79 16.17
C ASP A 214 -22.68 -14.49 16.86
N MET A 215 -21.85 -13.46 16.67
CA MET A 215 -22.07 -12.15 17.26
C MET A 215 -23.16 -11.38 16.51
N TYR A 216 -24.13 -10.82 17.23
CA TYR A 216 -25.02 -9.80 16.70
C TYR A 216 -24.27 -8.48 16.57
N TRP A 217 -24.29 -7.87 15.39
CA TRP A 217 -23.61 -6.60 15.15
C TRP A 217 -24.23 -5.49 16.00
N PRO A 218 -23.42 -4.72 16.75
CA PRO A 218 -23.91 -3.52 17.40
C PRO A 218 -24.55 -2.57 16.41
N SER A 219 -25.64 -1.89 16.79
CA SER A 219 -26.42 -1.01 15.89
C SER A 219 -25.62 0.17 15.31
N ASN A 220 -24.54 0.56 15.98
CA ASN A 220 -23.61 1.59 15.55
C ASN A 220 -22.54 1.09 14.56
N TYR A 221 -22.53 -0.20 14.20
CA TYR A 221 -21.65 -0.75 13.16
C TYR A 221 -22.38 -0.88 11.84
N LYS A 222 -21.78 -0.35 10.78
CA LYS A 222 -22.16 -0.65 9.39
C LYS A 222 -21.49 -1.95 8.97
N THR A 223 -22.24 -2.80 8.27
CA THR A 223 -21.69 -4.00 7.64
C THR A 223 -21.98 -4.03 6.15
N SER A 224 -21.08 -4.61 5.37
CA SER A 224 -21.30 -4.88 3.95
C SER A 224 -20.79 -6.25 3.58
N THR A 225 -21.47 -6.94 2.69
CA THR A 225 -21.06 -8.22 2.09
C THR A 225 -20.67 -8.07 0.61
N THR A 226 -20.64 -6.85 0.08
CA THR A 226 -20.32 -6.58 -1.33
C THR A 226 -18.82 -6.40 -1.57
N GLY A 227 -18.38 -6.61 -2.82
CA GLY A 227 -16.96 -6.69 -3.22
C GLY A 227 -16.16 -5.37 -3.22
N SER A 228 -16.77 -4.23 -2.88
CA SER A 228 -16.09 -2.92 -2.84
C SER A 228 -15.29 -2.68 -1.55
N TYR A 229 -14.98 -3.73 -0.79
CA TYR A 229 -14.43 -3.65 0.56
C TYR A 229 -13.10 -2.90 0.66
N LEU A 230 -12.21 -2.99 -0.33
CA LEU A 230 -10.93 -2.25 -0.32
C LEU A 230 -11.14 -0.73 -0.36
N SER A 231 -12.12 -0.25 -1.13
CA SER A 231 -12.45 1.18 -1.18
C SER A 231 -12.99 1.67 0.16
N VAL A 232 -13.82 0.85 0.82
CA VAL A 232 -14.35 1.16 2.16
C VAL A 232 -13.23 1.17 3.19
N ILE A 233 -12.34 0.18 3.19
CA ILE A 233 -11.17 0.14 4.08
C ILE A 233 -10.31 1.40 3.90
N ASN A 234 -9.98 1.76 2.66
CA ASN A 234 -9.16 2.95 2.38
C ASN A 234 -9.84 4.24 2.88
N THR A 235 -11.14 4.39 2.61
CA THR A 235 -11.93 5.54 3.07
C THR A 235 -11.97 5.61 4.59
N ASN A 236 -12.19 4.49 5.27
CA ASN A 236 -12.24 4.43 6.72
C ASN A 236 -10.88 4.78 7.34
N LEU A 237 -9.78 4.19 6.85
CA LEU A 237 -8.44 4.46 7.37
C LEU A 237 -8.06 5.94 7.22
N LYS A 238 -8.36 6.56 6.07
CA LYS A 238 -8.15 8.01 5.85
C LYS A 238 -8.99 8.88 6.80
N ASN A 239 -10.17 8.41 7.18
CA ASN A 239 -11.04 9.05 8.18
C ASN A 239 -10.73 8.58 9.62
N LYS A 240 -9.56 7.99 9.87
CA LYS A 240 -9.11 7.51 11.18
C LYS A 240 -10.06 6.47 11.82
N LYS A 241 -10.73 5.65 11.00
CA LYS A 241 -11.60 4.54 11.42
C LYS A 241 -10.98 3.19 11.05
N THR A 242 -11.06 2.24 11.98
CA THR A 242 -10.69 0.84 11.74
C THR A 242 -11.75 0.12 10.91
N THR A 243 -11.37 -0.97 10.25
CA THR A 243 -12.31 -1.86 9.56
C THR A 243 -12.01 -3.30 9.93
N ILE A 244 -13.03 -4.05 10.35
CA ILE A 244 -12.96 -5.50 10.54
C ILE A 244 -13.31 -6.16 9.21
N ILE A 245 -12.52 -7.15 8.80
CA ILE A 245 -12.79 -7.97 7.62
C ILE A 245 -13.01 -9.42 8.04
N GLY A 246 -14.11 -10.00 7.55
CA GLY A 246 -14.47 -11.40 7.66
C GLY A 246 -14.17 -12.13 6.35
N VAL A 247 -13.49 -13.25 6.46
CA VAL A 247 -13.07 -14.12 5.36
C VAL A 247 -13.35 -15.58 5.71
N LYS A 248 -13.42 -16.46 4.71
CA LYS A 248 -13.55 -17.91 4.91
C LYS A 248 -12.66 -18.71 3.98
N ASN A 249 -12.42 -19.94 4.40
CA ASN A 249 -12.01 -21.05 3.55
C ASN A 249 -13.13 -22.11 3.52
N SER A 250 -12.83 -23.33 3.08
CA SER A 250 -13.80 -24.43 3.02
C SER A 250 -14.28 -24.93 4.38
N THR A 251 -13.55 -24.65 5.47
CA THR A 251 -13.79 -25.26 6.79
C THR A 251 -14.13 -24.25 7.88
N SER A 252 -13.77 -22.99 7.72
CA SER A 252 -13.86 -22.00 8.80
C SER A 252 -14.00 -20.57 8.30
N THR A 253 -14.61 -19.75 9.15
CA THR A 253 -14.67 -18.29 9.01
C THR A 253 -13.66 -17.65 9.97
N HIS A 254 -13.05 -16.54 9.56
CA HIS A 254 -12.08 -15.80 10.36
C HIS A 254 -12.27 -14.30 10.22
N PHE A 255 -11.99 -13.57 11.31
CA PHE A 255 -12.12 -12.12 11.36
C PHE A 255 -10.82 -11.48 11.84
N VAL A 256 -10.40 -10.43 11.15
CA VAL A 256 -9.23 -9.63 11.52
C VAL A 256 -9.55 -8.14 11.43
N ILE A 257 -8.72 -7.30 12.05
CA ILE A 257 -8.84 -5.84 11.94
C ILE A 257 -7.77 -5.30 10.99
N VAL A 258 -8.18 -4.44 10.07
CA VAL A 258 -7.27 -3.64 9.24
C VAL A 258 -7.02 -2.32 9.95
N TYR A 259 -5.76 -2.07 10.29
CA TYR A 259 -5.34 -0.88 11.05
C TYR A 259 -4.56 0.13 10.19
N GLY A 260 -4.19 -0.24 8.96
CA GLY A 260 -3.46 0.67 8.11
C GLY A 260 -3.15 0.12 6.73
N PHE A 261 -2.47 0.94 5.94
CA PHE A 261 -1.82 0.54 4.70
C PHE A 261 -0.48 1.26 4.56
N SER A 262 0.50 0.64 3.92
CA SER A 262 1.72 1.29 3.42
C SER A 262 1.48 1.91 2.05
N GLY A 263 2.23 2.94 1.68
CA GLY A 263 2.15 3.54 0.36
C GLY A 263 0.74 4.08 0.03
N GLN A 264 0.26 3.84 -1.20
CA GLN A 264 -1.08 4.22 -1.66
C GLN A 264 -2.10 3.08 -1.61
N ALA A 265 -1.85 2.04 -0.81
CA ALA A 265 -2.75 0.88 -0.70
C ALA A 265 -3.01 0.16 -2.05
N SER A 266 -1.97 0.03 -2.88
CA SER A 266 -2.05 -0.43 -4.27
C SER A 266 -2.23 -1.94 -4.44
N SER A 267 -2.05 -2.73 -3.37
CA SER A 267 -2.17 -4.19 -3.38
C SER A 267 -2.58 -4.72 -2.01
N LEU A 268 -3.02 -5.98 -1.94
CA LEU A 268 -3.36 -6.65 -0.67
C LEU A 268 -2.19 -6.68 0.33
N SER A 269 -0.94 -6.75 -0.14
CA SER A 269 0.26 -6.72 0.70
C SER A 269 0.51 -5.35 1.35
N SER A 270 -0.10 -4.30 0.80
CA SER A 270 0.00 -2.95 1.34
C SER A 270 -0.84 -2.78 2.60
N TYR A 271 -1.99 -3.45 2.71
CA TYR A 271 -2.90 -3.34 3.85
C TYR A 271 -2.38 -4.16 5.04
N LYS A 272 -2.29 -3.52 6.20
CA LYS A 272 -1.78 -4.11 7.44
C LYS A 272 -2.92 -4.51 8.37
N ILE A 273 -2.77 -5.69 8.97
CA ILE A 273 -3.77 -6.29 9.84
C ILE A 273 -3.23 -6.65 11.21
N HIS A 274 -4.11 -6.68 12.20
CA HIS A 274 -3.91 -7.49 13.39
C HIS A 274 -4.84 -8.70 13.30
N ASP A 275 -4.22 -9.88 13.22
CA ASP A 275 -4.91 -11.17 13.19
C ASP A 275 -5.02 -11.74 14.61
N PRO A 276 -6.23 -11.90 15.18
CA PRO A 276 -6.44 -12.51 16.49
C PRO A 276 -5.96 -13.97 16.61
N GLY A 277 -5.99 -14.70 15.49
CA GLY A 277 -5.70 -16.13 15.41
C GLY A 277 -4.30 -16.46 14.86
N SER A 278 -3.47 -15.46 14.56
CA SER A 278 -2.08 -15.68 14.14
C SER A 278 -1.17 -14.49 14.43
N SER A 279 0.09 -14.77 14.76
CA SER A 279 1.13 -13.73 14.86
C SER A 279 1.96 -13.58 13.59
N THR A 280 1.78 -14.46 12.60
CA THR A 280 2.57 -14.47 11.36
C THR A 280 1.84 -13.85 10.17
N ARG A 281 0.50 -13.77 10.20
CA ARG A 281 -0.28 -13.08 9.16
C ARG A 281 -0.39 -11.60 9.52
N THR A 282 0.24 -10.76 8.71
CA THR A 282 0.37 -9.32 9.00
C THR A 282 -0.20 -8.42 7.91
N THR A 283 -0.53 -8.99 6.75
CA THR A 283 -1.16 -8.28 5.62
C THR A 283 -2.45 -8.95 5.15
N LEU A 284 -3.26 -8.23 4.35
CA LEU A 284 -4.41 -8.87 3.69
C LEU A 284 -3.97 -9.95 2.70
N ALA A 285 -2.78 -9.84 2.09
CA ALA A 285 -2.27 -10.89 1.21
C ALA A 285 -2.04 -12.20 1.99
N ASP A 286 -1.44 -12.13 3.18
CA ASP A 286 -1.25 -13.32 4.04
C ASP A 286 -2.59 -13.92 4.46
N LEU A 287 -3.57 -13.07 4.77
CA LEU A 287 -4.92 -13.47 5.15
C LEU A 287 -5.62 -14.22 4.00
N PHE A 288 -5.67 -13.61 2.82
CA PHE A 288 -6.36 -14.18 1.65
C PHE A 288 -5.66 -15.43 1.11
N LYS A 289 -4.37 -15.62 1.38
CA LYS A 289 -3.69 -16.90 1.12
C LYS A 289 -4.25 -18.05 1.98
N ALA A 290 -4.64 -17.78 3.23
CA ALA A 290 -5.20 -18.78 4.15
C ALA A 290 -6.74 -18.89 4.07
N TYR A 291 -7.40 -17.77 3.77
CA TYR A 291 -8.85 -17.62 3.70
C TYR A 291 -9.22 -16.89 2.41
N PRO A 292 -9.31 -17.61 1.28
CA PRO A 292 -9.37 -17.01 -0.06
C PRO A 292 -10.69 -16.27 -0.35
N THR A 293 -11.73 -16.51 0.45
CA THR A 293 -13.08 -16.00 0.15
C THR A 293 -13.43 -14.85 1.09
N TYR A 294 -13.63 -13.66 0.53
CA TYR A 294 -14.23 -12.54 1.24
C TYR A 294 -15.67 -12.86 1.66
N MET A 295 -16.06 -12.42 2.87
CA MET A 295 -17.43 -12.57 3.36
C MET A 295 -18.08 -11.23 3.69
N LYS A 296 -17.39 -10.41 4.49
CA LYS A 296 -18.01 -9.24 5.13
C LYS A 296 -16.95 -8.23 5.55
N ILE A 297 -17.32 -6.96 5.57
CA ILE A 297 -16.66 -5.94 6.37
C ILE A 297 -17.60 -5.37 7.42
N ALA A 298 -17.02 -4.86 8.49
CA ALA A 298 -17.72 -4.09 9.50
C ALA A 298 -16.87 -2.93 10.02
N TYR A 299 -17.51 -1.79 10.29
CA TYR A 299 -16.84 -0.60 10.81
C TYR A 299 -17.84 0.31 11.54
N TYR A 300 -17.33 1.11 12.46
CA TYR A 300 -18.14 2.05 13.22
C TYR A 300 -18.69 3.18 12.34
N SER A 301 -19.98 3.47 12.48
CA SER A 301 -20.75 4.41 11.64
C SER A 301 -20.28 5.85 11.72
#